data_AF-A0AAW0H4D2-F1
#
_entry.id   AF-A0AAW0H4D2-F1
#
_cell.length_a   1.000
_cell.length_b   1.000
_cell.length_c   1.000
_cell.angle_alpha   90.00
_cell.angle_beta   90.00
_cell.angle_gamma   90.00
#
_symmetry.space_group_name_H-M   'P 1'
#
loop_
_entity.id
_entity.type
_entity.pdbx_description
1 polymer ?
#
loop_
_entity_poly.entity_id
_entity_poly.type
_entity_poly.pdbx_seq_one_letter_code
_entity_poly.pdbx_strand_id
1 'polypeptide(L)'
;MMHMAAPRFDMDCFGVVFRASPRQADVMIVAGTLTNKMAPALRKVYNQMPEPRYVVSIGSCANGGGYYHYSYLVVRGCDRIMPVDIYVPGCPLTTEALL
;
A
#
# COMPACT_ATOMS: atom_id res chain seq x y z
N MET A 1 4.10 5.86 -6.73
CA MET A 1 5.18 5.20 -5.97
C MET A 1 6.54 5.38 -6.65
N MET A 2 6.81 4.84 -7.84
CA MET A 2 8.14 4.99 -8.47
C MET A 2 8.60 6.44 -8.66
N HIS A 3 7.69 7.35 -9.02
CA HIS A 3 8.01 8.78 -9.11
C HIS A 3 8.34 9.44 -7.76
N MET A 4 7.96 8.85 -6.62
CA MET A 4 8.39 9.34 -5.30
C MET A 4 9.88 9.02 -5.07
N ALA A 5 10.37 7.90 -5.60
CA ALA A 5 11.80 7.55 -5.59
C ALA A 5 12.59 8.21 -6.74
N ALA A 6 11.94 9.02 -7.58
CA ALA A 6 12.63 9.73 -8.64
C ALA A 6 13.35 10.97 -8.10
N PRO A 7 14.42 11.46 -8.76
CA PRO A 7 15.26 12.56 -8.24
C PRO A 7 14.52 13.86 -7.93
N ARG A 8 13.31 14.06 -8.48
CA ARG A 8 12.51 15.27 -8.22
C ARG A 8 11.90 15.31 -6.82
N PHE A 9 11.52 14.16 -6.27
CA PHE A 9 10.86 14.04 -4.96
C PHE A 9 11.71 13.28 -3.94
N ASP A 10 12.69 12.51 -4.41
CA ASP A 10 13.74 11.80 -3.66
C ASP A 10 13.39 11.42 -2.21
N MET A 11 12.62 10.34 -2.06
CA MET A 11 12.29 9.80 -0.73
C MET A 11 13.50 9.41 0.13
N ASP A 12 14.67 9.18 -0.47
CA ASP A 12 15.89 8.79 0.26
C ASP A 12 16.37 9.94 1.17
N CYS A 13 16.09 11.20 0.80
CA CYS A 13 16.35 12.37 1.63
C CYS A 13 15.58 12.34 2.97
N PHE A 14 14.45 11.63 3.04
CA PHE A 14 13.67 11.43 4.27
C PHE A 14 14.06 10.15 5.01
N GLY A 15 15.10 9.45 4.56
CA GLY A 15 15.54 8.16 5.11
C GLY A 15 14.61 6.99 4.78
N VAL A 16 13.69 7.15 3.82
CA VAL A 16 12.76 6.10 3.42
C VAL A 16 13.35 5.31 2.26
N VAL A 17 13.65 4.03 2.51
CA VAL A 17 14.25 3.14 1.50
C VAL A 17 13.35 1.93 1.28
N PHE A 18 13.09 1.60 0.00
CA PHE A 18 12.35 0.39 -0.32
C PHE A 18 13.19 -0.87 -0.04
N ARG A 19 12.74 -1.67 0.92
CA ARG A 19 13.25 -3.02 1.15
C ARG A 19 12.30 -4.05 0.55
N ALA A 20 12.84 -4.93 -0.29
CA ALA A 20 12.05 -5.97 -0.95
C ALA A 20 11.56 -7.05 0.03
N SER A 21 12.30 -7.29 1.12
CA SER A 21 11.94 -8.30 2.11
C SER A 21 11.07 -7.70 3.21
N PRO A 22 9.87 -8.27 3.50
CA PRO A 22 9.00 -7.75 4.55
C PRO A 22 9.59 -7.90 5.96
N ARG A 23 10.57 -8.79 6.15
CA ARG A 23 11.23 -9.01 7.44
C ARG A 23 12.14 -7.86 7.87
N GLN A 24 12.51 -6.98 6.94
CA GLN A 24 13.38 -5.82 7.17
C GLN A 24 12.61 -4.51 6.96
N ALA A 25 11.29 -4.57 6.77
CA ALA A 25 10.46 -3.41 6.46
C ALA A 25 9.51 -3.14 7.62
N ASP A 26 9.46 -1.88 8.03
CA ASP A 26 8.58 -1.42 9.11
C ASP A 26 7.24 -0.90 8.55
N VAL A 27 7.22 -0.43 7.30
CA VAL A 27 6.02 0.11 6.64
C VAL A 27 5.68 -0.71 5.40
N MET A 28 4.43 -1.15 5.29
CA MET A 28 3.88 -1.78 4.10
C MET A 28 2.95 -0.83 3.37
N ILE A 29 3.29 -0.55 2.12
CA ILE A 29 2.49 0.31 1.24
C ILE A 29 1.68 -0.55 0.29
N VAL A 30 0.35 -0.45 0.35
CA VAL A 30 -0.53 -1.09 -0.65
C VAL A 30 -0.88 -0.10 -1.74
N ALA A 31 -0.10 -0.15 -2.82
CA ALA A 31 -0.28 0.70 -3.98
C ALA A 31 -1.01 -0.05 -5.11
N GLY A 32 -2.34 -0.07 -5.08
CA GLY A 32 -3.14 -0.60 -6.18
C GLY A 32 -4.37 -1.40 -5.76
N THR A 33 -5.02 -2.01 -6.75
CA THR A 33 -6.21 -2.84 -6.53
C THR A 33 -5.85 -4.18 -5.91
N LEU A 34 -6.69 -4.63 -4.98
CA LEU A 34 -6.52 -5.90 -4.29
C LEU A 34 -7.55 -6.90 -4.80
N THR A 35 -7.08 -8.02 -5.37
CA THR A 35 -7.96 -9.08 -5.86
C THR A 35 -8.15 -10.19 -4.82
N ASN A 36 -9.28 -10.89 -4.89
CA ASN A 36 -9.65 -11.98 -3.98
C ASN A 36 -8.56 -13.07 -3.94
N LYS A 37 -7.90 -13.34 -5.07
CA LYS A 37 -6.81 -14.32 -5.15
C LYS A 37 -5.54 -13.86 -4.43
N MET A 38 -5.28 -12.55 -4.40
CA MET A 38 -4.08 -11.97 -3.78
C MET A 38 -4.24 -11.73 -2.28
N ALA A 39 -5.48 -11.62 -1.79
CA ALA A 39 -5.81 -11.39 -0.38
C ALA A 39 -5.03 -12.29 0.63
N PRO A 40 -4.98 -13.62 0.48
CA PRO A 40 -4.26 -14.47 1.43
C PRO A 40 -2.74 -14.25 1.37
N ALA A 41 -2.18 -13.97 0.19
CA ALA A 41 -0.76 -13.69 0.04
C ALA A 41 -0.38 -12.38 0.74
N LEU A 42 -1.22 -11.34 0.61
CA LEU A 42 -0.98 -10.07 1.30
C LEU A 42 -1.02 -10.23 2.83
N ARG A 43 -2.00 -10.98 3.36
CA ARG A 43 -2.07 -11.27 4.80
C ARG A 43 -0.82 -12.02 5.29
N LYS A 44 -0.29 -12.94 4.47
CA LYS A 44 0.93 -13.67 4.80
C LYS A 44 2.14 -12.74 4.86
N VAL A 45 2.25 -11.78 3.95
CA VAL A 45 3.34 -10.78 3.95
C VAL A 45 3.24 -9.89 5.19
N TYR A 46 2.04 -9.39 5.51
CA TYR A 46 1.79 -8.59 6.70
C TYR A 46 2.20 -9.31 7.98
N ASN A 47 1.85 -10.59 8.11
CA ASN A 47 2.21 -11.41 9.28
C ASN A 47 3.73 -11.70 9.38
N GLN A 48 4.50 -11.53 8.31
CA GLN A 48 5.95 -11.75 8.32
C GLN A 48 6.75 -10.50 8.73
N MET A 49 6.09 -9.35 8.88
CA MET A 49 6.74 -8.11 9.29
C MET A 49 6.98 -8.08 10.81
N PRO A 50 8.17 -7.64 11.26
CA PRO A 50 8.46 -7.44 12.67
C PRO A 50 7.60 -6.30 13.25
N GLU A 51 7.40 -6.30 14.57
CA GLU A 51 6.79 -5.16 15.27
C GLU A 51 7.88 -4.16 15.70
N PRO A 52 7.65 -2.84 15.55
CA PRO A 52 6.43 -2.16 15.12
C PRO A 52 6.22 -2.15 13.59
N ARG A 53 5.00 -2.48 13.13
CA ARG A 53 4.63 -2.47 11.70
C ARG A 53 3.48 -1.52 11.43
N TYR A 54 3.54 -0.84 10.29
CA TYR A 54 2.51 0.10 9.83
C TYR A 54 2.08 -0.19 8.40
N VAL A 55 0.84 0.17 8.08
CA VAL A 55 0.22 -0.07 6.78
C VAL A 55 -0.35 1.23 6.22
N VAL A 56 0.11 1.59 5.02
CA VAL A 56 -0.40 2.73 4.26
C VAL A 56 -1.18 2.21 3.05
N SER A 57 -2.47 2.52 2.99
CA SER A 57 -3.33 2.21 1.85
C SER A 57 -3.32 3.38 0.87
N ILE A 58 -2.95 3.09 -0.37
CA ILE A 58 -2.64 4.12 -1.36
C ILE A 58 -3.52 3.93 -2.60
N GLY A 59 -4.31 4.97 -2.86
CA GLY A 59 -5.21 5.05 -4.00
C GLY A 59 -6.61 4.52 -3.71
N SER A 60 -7.59 4.99 -4.48
CA SER A 60 -9.01 4.68 -4.29
C SER A 60 -9.29 3.17 -4.33
N CYS A 61 -8.54 2.42 -5.15
CA CYS A 61 -8.66 0.98 -5.26
C CYS A 61 -8.25 0.23 -3.97
N ALA A 62 -7.16 0.64 -3.33
CA ALA A 62 -6.69 0.02 -2.09
C ALA A 62 -7.61 0.37 -0.91
N ASN A 63 -8.11 1.61 -0.88
CA ASN A 63 -8.92 2.12 0.23
C ASN A 63 -10.29 1.43 0.31
N GLY A 64 -10.93 1.19 -0.84
CA GLY A 64 -12.30 0.67 -0.86
C GLY A 64 -12.69 -0.10 -2.11
N GLY A 65 -11.73 -0.58 -2.92
CA GLY A 65 -12.00 -1.18 -4.23
C GLY A 65 -12.10 -0.17 -5.38
N GLY A 66 -12.32 1.12 -5.07
CA GLY A 66 -12.23 2.23 -6.00
C GLY A 66 -13.08 2.04 -7.24
N TYR A 67 -12.46 2.25 -8.42
CA TYR A 67 -13.11 2.06 -9.72
C TYR A 67 -13.69 0.65 -9.91
N TYR A 68 -13.13 -0.36 -9.24
CA TYR A 68 -13.53 -1.76 -9.37
C TYR A 68 -14.41 -2.25 -8.21
N HIS A 69 -15.06 -1.35 -7.47
CA HIS A 69 -15.82 -1.70 -6.26
C HIS A 69 -16.89 -2.80 -6.46
N TYR A 70 -17.56 -2.78 -7.62
CA TYR A 70 -18.61 -3.75 -7.96
C TYR A 70 -18.09 -4.97 -8.74
N SER A 71 -16.78 -5.11 -8.92
CA SER A 71 -16.19 -6.28 -9.57
C SER A 71 -16.23 -7.51 -8.66
N TYR A 72 -16.48 -8.68 -9.25
CA TYR A 72 -16.52 -9.96 -8.54
C TYR A 72 -15.14 -10.43 -8.05
N LEU A 73 -14.06 -9.91 -8.63
CA LEU A 73 -12.69 -10.33 -8.32
C LEU A 73 -12.00 -9.45 -7.28
N VAL A 74 -12.58 -8.32 -6.90
CA VAL A 74 -11.89 -7.29 -6.12
C VAL A 74 -12.39 -7.27 -4.68
N VAL A 75 -11.44 -7.17 -3.75
CA VAL A 75 -11.75 -6.93 -2.34
C VAL A 75 -12.05 -5.45 -2.16
N ARG A 76 -13.16 -5.16 -1.51
CA ARG A 76 -13.64 -3.79 -1.25
C ARG A 76 -12.87 -3.15 -0.09
N GLY A 77 -11.58 -2.94 -0.30
CA GLY A 77 -10.65 -2.31 0.64
C GLY A 77 -9.67 -3.28 1.29
N CYS A 78 -8.43 -2.81 1.49
CA CYS A 78 -7.38 -3.55 2.19
C CYS A 78 -7.68 -3.73 3.68
N ASP A 79 -8.50 -2.84 4.25
CA ASP A 79 -8.94 -2.83 5.65
C ASP A 79 -9.61 -4.14 6.09
N ARG A 80 -10.25 -4.85 5.14
CA ARG A 80 -10.87 -6.15 5.42
C ARG A 80 -9.88 -7.26 5.70
N ILE A 81 -8.64 -7.12 5.26
CA ILE A 81 -7.61 -8.15 5.34
C ILE A 81 -6.62 -7.83 6.45
N MET A 82 -6.32 -6.54 6.67
CA MET A 82 -5.32 -6.09 7.62
C MET A 82 -5.66 -4.67 8.11
N PRO A 83 -5.24 -4.30 9.32
CA PRO A 83 -5.44 -2.94 9.80
C PRO A 83 -4.66 -1.96 8.93
N VAL A 84 -5.29 -0.86 8.55
CA VAL A 84 -4.67 0.25 7.81
C VAL A 84 -4.54 1.45 8.75
N ASP A 85 -3.35 2.04 8.80
CA ASP A 85 -3.08 3.21 9.65
C ASP A 85 -3.38 4.51 8.91
N ILE A 86 -2.98 4.61 7.64
CA ILE A 86 -3.08 5.83 6.84
C ILE A 86 -3.72 5.52 5.48
N TYR A 87 -4.71 6.33 5.11
CA TYR A 87 -5.37 6.28 3.81
C TYR A 87 -4.96 7.50 2.97
N VAL A 88 -4.33 7.25 1.82
CA VAL A 88 -3.98 8.29 0.85
C VAL A 88 -4.94 8.20 -0.35
N PRO A 89 -5.85 9.17 -0.54
CA PRO A 89 -6.79 9.16 -1.66
C PRO A 89 -6.12 9.55 -3.00
N GLY A 90 -6.58 8.96 -4.10
CA GLY A 90 -6.20 9.36 -5.47
C GLY A 90 -6.36 8.24 -6.51
N CYS A 91 -6.41 8.59 -7.80
CA CYS A 91 -6.57 7.62 -8.91
C CYS A 91 -6.06 8.14 -10.28
N PRO A 92 -4.74 8.10 -10.57
CA PRO A 92 -3.65 7.87 -9.64
C PRO A 92 -3.47 9.08 -8.71
N LEU A 93 -2.94 8.87 -7.52
CA LEU A 93 -2.55 9.97 -6.63
C LEU A 93 -1.31 10.70 -7.18
N THR A 94 -1.19 11.98 -6.85
CA THR A 94 0.03 12.75 -7.11
C THR A 94 1.15 12.30 -6.17
N THR A 95 2.40 12.42 -6.61
CA THR A 95 3.56 12.08 -5.78
C THR A 95 3.64 12.92 -4.51
N GLU A 96 3.27 14.19 -4.61
CA GLU A 96 3.23 15.13 -3.48
C GLU A 96 2.21 14.74 -2.41
N ALA A 97 1.12 14.06 -2.79
CA ALA A 97 0.12 13.60 -1.83
C ALA A 97 0.57 12.34 -1.05
N LEU A 98 1.66 11.69 -1.49
CA LEU A 98 2.20 10.49 -0.86
C LEU A 98 3.42 10.78 0.02
N LEU A 99 4.19 11.81 -0.33
CA LEU A 99 5.32 12.31 0.46
C LEU A 99 4.84 12.91 1.79
#